data_AF-A0A7V3TXD6-F1
#
_entry.id   AF-A0A7V3TXD6-F1
#
_cell.length_a   1.000
_cell.length_b   1.000
_cell.length_c   1.000
_cell.angle_alpha   90.00
_cell.angle_beta   90.00
_cell.angle_gamma   90.00
#
_symmetry.space_group_name_H-M   'P 1'
#
loop_
_entity.id
_entity.type
_entity.pdbx_description
1 polymer ?
#
loop_
_entity_poly.entity_id
_entity_poly.type
_entity_poly.pdbx_seq_one_letter_code
_entity_poly.pdbx_strand_id
1 'polypeptide(L)'
;RQGIPFFALAGSEKFAPRSCRLPSEIAKPPSEVLPRAPRGVEIRNLYFDPTPLKLLTALITEHGALDPRKARASVGKPPASCSR
;
A
#
# COMPACT_ATOMS: atom_id res chain seq x y z
N ARG A 1 -6.62 13.78 12.86
CA ARG A 1 -5.15 13.79 12.67
C ARG A 1 -4.53 14.49 13.86
N GLN A 2 -3.49 13.92 14.48
CA GLN A 2 -2.86 14.49 15.68
C GLN A 2 -1.78 15.55 15.39
N GLY A 3 -1.67 16.05 14.15
CA GLY A 3 -0.64 17.03 13.76
C GLY A 3 0.79 16.47 13.64
N ILE A 4 0.98 15.19 13.93
CA ILE A 4 2.27 14.51 13.81
C ILE A 4 2.60 14.27 12.32
N PRO A 5 3.79 14.65 11.84
CA PRO A 5 4.25 14.33 10.48
C PRO A 5 4.27 12.83 10.21
N PHE A 6 3.84 12.40 9.02
CA PHE A 6 3.78 10.99 8.64
C PHE A 6 4.54 10.76 7.33
N PHE A 7 5.55 9.90 7.36
CA PHE A 7 6.41 9.63 6.21
C PHE A 7 6.34 8.16 5.83
N ALA A 8 6.54 7.87 4.54
CA ALA A 8 6.79 6.53 4.03
C ALA A 8 8.18 6.50 3.38
N LEU A 9 8.92 5.41 3.58
CA LEU A 9 10.21 5.16 2.92
C LEU A 9 10.04 4.03 1.91
N ALA A 10 10.27 4.32 0.64
CA ALA A 10 10.19 3.33 -0.43
C ALA A 10 11.10 3.73 -1.57
N GLY A 11 11.85 2.78 -2.11
CA GLY A 11 12.61 3.01 -3.33
C GLY A 11 11.69 3.09 -4.56
N SER A 12 12.17 3.74 -5.61
CA SER A 12 11.39 3.95 -6.85
C SER A 12 10.99 2.65 -7.55
N GLU A 13 11.66 1.53 -7.25
CA GLU A 13 11.34 0.19 -7.74
C GLU A 13 9.97 -0.32 -7.25
N LYS A 14 9.44 0.24 -6.17
CA LYS A 14 8.13 -0.14 -5.60
C LYS A 14 6.96 0.58 -6.24
N PHE A 15 7.22 1.50 -7.17
CA PHE A 15 6.16 2.30 -7.77
C PHE A 15 5.43 1.46 -8.79
N ALA A 16 4.10 1.58 -8.84
CA ALA A 16 3.30 0.93 -9.86
C ALA A 16 3.18 1.85 -11.10
N PRO A 17 3.09 1.29 -12.31
CA PRO A 17 2.68 2.04 -13.48
C PRO A 17 1.27 2.59 -13.34
N ARG A 18 0.97 3.71 -14.01
CA ARG A 18 -0.37 4.28 -14.04
C ARG A 18 -1.42 3.38 -14.68
N SER A 19 -1.02 2.57 -15.66
CA SER A 19 -1.88 1.58 -16.32
C SER A 19 -2.12 0.34 -15.45
N CYS A 20 -1.37 0.17 -14.37
CA CYS A 20 -1.44 -1.03 -13.53
C CYS A 20 -2.59 -0.88 -12.53
N ARG A 21 -3.64 -1.70 -12.69
CA ARG A 21 -4.69 -1.83 -11.69
C ARG A 21 -4.17 -2.73 -10.57
N LEU A 22 -3.96 -2.17 -9.38
CA LEU A 22 -3.59 -2.99 -8.23
C LEU A 22 -4.69 -4.02 -7.95
N PRO A 23 -4.35 -5.31 -7.76
CA PRO A 23 -5.33 -6.32 -7.43
C PRO A 23 -6.01 -5.97 -6.10
N SER A 24 -7.25 -6.42 -5.92
CA SER A 24 -7.88 -6.37 -4.60
C SER A 24 -7.11 -7.27 -3.64
N GLU A 25 -6.94 -6.83 -2.40
CA GLU A 25 -6.27 -7.63 -1.38
C GLU A 25 -7.04 -8.93 -1.13
N ILE A 26 -6.33 -10.05 -1.17
CA ILE A 26 -6.91 -11.38 -1.02
C ILE A 26 -6.84 -11.78 0.46
N ALA A 27 -7.97 -12.23 1.00
CA ALA A 27 -8.04 -12.72 2.37
C ALA A 27 -7.05 -13.86 2.61
N LYS A 28 -6.35 -13.78 3.74
CA LYS A 28 -5.40 -14.77 4.24
C LYS A 28 -6.07 -15.72 5.24
N PRO A 29 -5.44 -16.84 5.63
CA PRO A 29 -6.03 -17.78 6.56
C PRO A 29 -6.50 -17.08 7.85
N PRO A 30 -7.78 -17.20 8.25
CA PRO A 30 -8.30 -16.56 9.45
C PRO A 30 -7.66 -17.10 10.73
N SER A 31 -7.14 -18.33 10.68
CA SER A 31 -6.43 -18.97 11.78
C SER A 31 -5.12 -18.28 12.17
N GLU A 32 -4.53 -17.47 11.29
CA GLU A 32 -3.37 -16.63 11.62
C GLU A 32 -3.74 -15.49 12.59
N VAL A 33 -4.99 -15.02 12.56
CA VAL A 33 -5.49 -13.99 13.50
C VAL A 33 -5.95 -14.66 14.80
N LEU A 34 -6.80 -15.68 14.68
CA LEU A 34 -7.31 -16.43 15.82
C LEU A 34 -7.54 -17.89 15.41
N PRO A 35 -6.82 -18.86 16.02
CA PRO A 35 -6.91 -20.27 15.62
C PRO A 35 -8.33 -20.87 15.67
N ARG A 36 -9.18 -20.37 16.57
CA ARG A 36 -10.58 -20.81 16.69
C ARG A 36 -11.51 -19.61 16.86
N ALA A 37 -12.26 -19.29 15.81
CA ALA A 37 -13.28 -18.24 15.85
C ALA A 37 -14.40 -18.60 16.85
N PRO A 38 -14.88 -17.66 17.68
CA PRO A 38 -16.11 -17.81 18.42
C PRO A 38 -17.30 -18.07 17.49
N ARG A 39 -18.35 -18.70 18.00
CA ARG A 39 -19.56 -18.97 17.22
C ARG A 39 -20.17 -17.66 16.72
N GLY A 40 -20.43 -17.57 15.43
CA GLY A 40 -21.05 -16.40 14.78
C GLY A 40 -20.08 -15.28 14.42
N VAL A 41 -18.76 -15.47 14.60
CA VAL A 41 -17.75 -14.47 14.24
C VAL A 41 -17.06 -14.88 12.94
N GLU A 42 -17.11 -13.99 11.94
CA GLU A 42 -16.30 -14.10 10.72
C GLU A 42 -15.00 -13.32 10.89
N ILE A 43 -13.86 -13.98 10.66
CA ILE A 43 -12.54 -13.35 10.74
C ILE A 43 -12.09 -12.93 9.34
N ARG A 44 -11.78 -11.65 9.18
CA ARG A 44 -11.17 -11.10 7.96
C ARG A 44 -9.70 -10.81 8.21
N ASN A 45 -8.82 -11.53 7.53
CA ASN A 45 -7.38 -11.34 7.59
C ASN A 45 -6.87 -10.78 6.26
N LEU A 46 -6.46 -9.51 6.25
CA LEU A 46 -5.88 -8.82 5.08
C LEU A 46 -4.49 -8.35 5.47
N TYR A 47 -3.47 -8.61 4.65
CA TYR A 47 -2.09 -8.25 5.00
C TYR A 47 -1.76 -6.78 4.75
N PHE A 48 -2.43 -6.17 3.79
CA PHE A 48 -2.15 -4.81 3.37
C PHE A 48 -3.42 -3.96 3.34
N ASP A 49 -3.26 -2.70 3.69
CA ASP A 49 -4.27 -1.67 3.56
C ASP A 49 -3.75 -0.50 2.70
N PRO A 50 -4.63 0.13 1.91
CA PRO A 50 -4.24 1.30 1.14
C PRO A 50 -4.16 2.53 2.04
N THR A 51 -2.96 3.11 2.17
CA THR A 51 -2.77 4.43 2.79
C THR A 51 -2.91 5.54 1.74
N PRO A 52 -3.91 6.43 1.82
CA PRO A 52 -4.03 7.53 0.86
C PRO A 52 -2.83 8.49 0.94
N LEU A 53 -2.18 8.78 -0.20
CA LEU A 53 -1.01 9.68 -0.24
C LEU A 53 -1.21 11.03 0.43
N LYS A 54 -2.44 11.58 0.43
CA LYS A 54 -2.77 12.84 1.11
C LYS A 54 -2.52 12.80 2.63
N LEU A 55 -2.41 11.62 3.22
CA LEU A 55 -2.07 11.40 4.63
C LEU A 55 -0.58 11.55 4.91
N LEU A 56 0.27 11.36 3.90
CA LEU A 56 1.71 11.51 4.04
C LEU A 56 2.11 13.00 4.01
N THR A 57 3.07 13.34 4.86
CA THR A 57 3.85 14.57 4.78
C THR A 57 4.79 14.49 3.58
N ALA A 58 5.52 13.39 3.42
CA ALA A 58 6.31 13.10 2.21
C ALA A 58 6.56 11.59 2.06
N LEU A 59 6.84 11.18 0.83
CA LEU A 59 7.40 9.87 0.46
C LEU A 59 8.90 10.05 0.25
N ILE A 60 9.72 9.33 1.00
CA ILE A 60 11.18 9.38 0.92
C ILE A 60 11.66 8.26 0.01
N THR A 61 12.49 8.60 -0.97
CA THR A 61 13.11 7.66 -1.92
C THR A 61 14.63 7.85 -1.95
N GLU A 62 15.33 7.00 -2.70
CA GLU A 62 16.74 7.13 -3.02
C GLU A 62 17.10 8.42 -3.79
N HIS A 63 16.09 9.11 -4.36
CA HIS A 63 16.23 10.38 -5.08
C HIS A 63 15.82 11.60 -4.23
N GLY A 64 15.48 11.40 -2.96
CA GLY A 64 15.06 12.45 -2.03
C GLY A 64 13.57 12.41 -1.70
N ALA A 65 13.07 13.50 -1.10
CA ALA A 65 11.70 13.60 -0.62
C ALA A 65 10.71 14.03 -1.72
N LEU A 66 9.61 13.30 -1.86
CA LEU A 66 8.50 13.61 -2.74
C LEU A 66 7.28 14.03 -1.92
N ASP A 67 6.71 15.20 -2.22
CA ASP A 67 5.39 15.57 -1.70
C ASP A 67 4.29 14.67 -2.32
N PRO A 68 3.09 14.59 -1.72
CA PRO A 68 2.02 13.71 -2.21
C PRO A 68 1.61 13.90 -3.68
N ARG A 69 1.74 15.11 -4.24
CA ARG A 69 1.42 15.38 -5.65
C ARG A 69 2.52 14.85 -6.56
N LYS A 70 3.79 15.07 -6.19
CA LYS A 70 4.94 14.51 -6.90
C LYS A 70 4.93 12.98 -6.85
N ALA A 71 4.67 12.39 -5.68
CA ALA A 71 4.56 10.94 -5.54
C ALA A 71 3.43 10.33 -6.41
N ARG A 72 2.31 11.03 -6.59
CA ARG A 72 1.23 10.65 -7.52
C ARG A 72 1.64 10.74 -8.99
N ALA A 73 2.54 11.67 -9.32
CA ALA A 73 3.06 11.87 -10.67
C ALA A 73 4.14 10.85 -11.03
N SER A 74 4.86 10.33 -10.05
CA SER A 74 5.86 9.29 -10.24
C SER A 74 5.22 7.97 -10.70
N VAL A 75 5.86 7.33 -11.66
CA VAL A 75 5.39 6.09 -12.29
C VAL A 75 6.51 5.08 -12.21
N GLY A 76 6.21 3.87 -11.74
CA GLY A 76 7.19 2.80 -11.79
C GLY A 76 7.28 2.14 -13.15
N LYS A 77 8.33 1.34 -13.34
CA LYS A 77 8.44 0.48 -14.53
C LYS A 77 7.30 -0.56 -14.52
N PRO A 78 6.77 -0.96 -15.69
CA PRO A 78 5.77 -2.02 -15.76
C PRO A 78 6.27 -3.32 -15.10
N PRO A 79 5.60 -3.82 -14.05
CA PRO A 79 5.85 -5.17 -13.60
C PRO A 79 5.34 -6.13 -14.67
N ALA A 80 5.96 -7.30 -14.81
CA ALA A 80 5.55 -8.32 -15.78
C ALA A 80 4.07 -8.73 -15.67
N SER A 81 3.46 -8.52 -14.50
CA SER A 81 2.04 -8.78 -14.22
C SER A 81 1.07 -7.75 -14.83
N CYS A 82 1.55 -6.57 -15.25
CA CYS A 82 0.73 -5.49 -15.82
C CYS A 82 0.95 -5.30 -17.34
N SER A 83 1.59 -6.28 -18.01
CA SER A 83 1.91 -6.27 -19.45
C SER A 83 0.92 -7.09 -20.31
N ARG A 84 -0.36 -7.15 -19.94
CA ARG A 84 -1.41 -7.81 -20.73
C ARG A 84 -2.57 -6.87 -20.99
#